data_AF-A0A6I6MQX3-F1
#
_entry.id   AF-A0A6I6MQX3-F1
#
_cell.length_a   1.000
_cell.length_b   1.000
_cell.length_c   1.000
_cell.angle_alpha   90.00
_cell.angle_beta   90.00
_cell.angle_gamma   90.00
#
_symmetry.space_group_name_H-M   'P 1'
#
loop_
_entity.id
_entity.type
_entity.pdbx_description
1 polymer ?
#
loop_
_entity_poly.entity_id
_entity_poly.type
_entity_poly.pdbx_seq_one_letter_code
_entity_poly.pdbx_strand_id
1 'polypeptide(L)'
;MVSSILPGTTGAGALGVDQRYTRPTPLAPRRDEAVQGDRVELSGAAVAGSRESVRNGIAQVQEALALGHEAQAMLVQAQAAAKSGSQADLDTALSAFAERLEAAMARGAKLVSGEQVQVQAEPGGAPVVIDGVDLTLKADPAEEDVIGVSTNAQADDPALPQTVQRSMEKLQEAMTRLLESVRALEAHQGFLGAVEGAANVRGDLDADSARLLALQVRQGLEAVGSPAIANVEPQAVLSLFRA
;
A
#
# COMPACT_ATOMS: atom_id res chain seq x y z
N MET A 1 -18.13 -51.93 21.26
CA MET A 1 -19.06 -50.84 21.63
C MET A 1 -19.25 -49.99 20.38
N VAL A 2 -20.43 -50.10 19.78
CA VAL A 2 -20.87 -49.40 18.56
C VAL A 2 -22.02 -48.48 18.98
N SER A 3 -22.02 -47.23 18.51
CA SER A 3 -23.19 -46.34 18.50
C SER A 3 -23.01 -45.43 17.28
N SER A 4 -23.74 -45.55 16.16
CA SER A 4 -25.20 -45.51 15.92
C SER A 4 -25.80 -44.14 16.14
N ILE A 5 -25.87 -43.30 15.09
CA ILE A 5 -27.03 -42.44 14.80
C ILE A 5 -27.20 -42.30 13.26
N LEU A 6 -28.23 -42.95 12.75
CA LEU A 6 -29.13 -42.63 11.64
C LEU A 6 -30.47 -43.30 12.06
N PRO A 7 -31.67 -42.96 11.53
CA PRO A 7 -32.08 -41.91 10.59
C PRO A 7 -33.43 -41.23 10.98
N GLY A 8 -33.86 -40.25 10.19
CA GLY A 8 -35.29 -39.97 9.97
C GLY A 8 -35.56 -38.56 9.46
N THR A 9 -36.43 -38.29 8.50
CA THR A 9 -37.28 -39.12 7.63
C THR A 9 -37.91 -38.14 6.62
N THR A 10 -37.96 -38.54 5.34
CA THR A 10 -39.05 -38.33 4.36
C THR A 10 -39.70 -36.93 4.20
N GLY A 11 -39.87 -36.38 2.99
CA GLY A 11 -39.80 -37.02 1.69
C GLY A 11 -40.04 -36.05 0.53
N ALA A 12 -39.58 -36.49 -0.64
CA ALA A 12 -40.02 -36.01 -1.93
C ALA A 12 -41.30 -36.76 -2.34
N GLY A 13 -42.26 -36.03 -2.90
CA GLY A 13 -43.33 -36.61 -3.73
C GLY A 13 -44.67 -36.84 -3.04
N ALA A 14 -45.52 -35.81 -3.02
CA ALA A 14 -46.96 -36.00 -3.14
C ALA A 14 -47.41 -35.33 -4.45
N LEU A 15 -47.56 -36.17 -5.47
CA LEU A 15 -48.23 -35.85 -6.72
C LEU A 15 -49.72 -35.60 -6.46
N GLY A 16 -50.22 -34.48 -6.97
CA GLY A 16 -51.58 -34.36 -7.50
C GLY A 16 -52.62 -33.68 -6.62
N VAL A 17 -52.82 -32.37 -6.84
CA VAL A 17 -54.17 -31.79 -7.02
C VAL A 17 -54.07 -30.62 -8.01
N ASP A 18 -54.64 -30.81 -9.19
CA ASP A 18 -54.96 -29.76 -10.16
C ASP A 18 -56.08 -28.88 -9.55
N GLN A 19 -55.78 -27.62 -9.21
CA GLN A 19 -56.82 -26.59 -9.00
C GLN A 19 -56.61 -25.47 -10.01
N ARG A 20 -57.42 -25.54 -11.06
CA ARG A 20 -57.52 -24.59 -12.15
C ARG A 20 -58.04 -23.24 -11.63
N TYR A 21 -57.45 -22.16 -12.17
CA TYR A 21 -57.88 -20.77 -12.13
C TYR A 21 -57.87 -20.06 -10.76
N THR A 22 -56.75 -19.39 -10.45
CA THR A 22 -56.75 -18.12 -9.71
C THR A 22 -56.02 -17.04 -10.53
N ARG A 23 -56.72 -15.93 -10.70
CA ARG A 23 -56.41 -14.74 -11.50
C ARG A 23 -55.10 -14.07 -11.04
N PRO A 24 -54.25 -13.53 -11.94
CA PRO A 24 -53.03 -12.84 -11.51
C PRO A 24 -53.39 -11.51 -10.85
N THR A 25 -53.10 -11.40 -9.56
CA THR A 25 -53.05 -10.13 -8.83
C THR A 25 -51.87 -9.33 -9.36
N PRO A 26 -52.03 -8.05 -9.76
CA PRO A 26 -50.89 -7.23 -10.12
C PRO A 26 -50.01 -7.01 -8.88
N LEU A 27 -48.77 -7.47 -8.97
CA LEU A 27 -47.71 -7.14 -8.02
C LEU A 27 -47.62 -5.61 -7.92
N ALA A 28 -47.91 -5.08 -6.74
CA ALA A 28 -47.51 -3.73 -6.39
C ALA A 28 -45.99 -3.60 -6.63
N PRO A 29 -45.50 -2.48 -7.20
CA PRO A 29 -44.08 -2.29 -7.40
C PRO A 29 -43.41 -2.32 -6.02
N ARG A 30 -42.64 -3.39 -5.78
CA ARG A 30 -41.62 -3.38 -4.74
C ARG A 30 -40.76 -2.16 -5.03
N ARG A 31 -40.79 -1.17 -4.14
CA ARG A 31 -39.69 -0.23 -4.01
C ARG A 31 -38.45 -1.10 -3.85
N ASP A 32 -37.63 -1.16 -4.89
CA ASP A 32 -36.21 -1.38 -4.71
C ASP A 32 -35.75 -0.22 -3.84
N GLU A 33 -35.80 -0.43 -2.52
CA GLU A 33 -34.83 0.21 -1.64
C GLU A 33 -33.50 -0.13 -2.26
N ALA A 34 -32.90 0.87 -2.91
CA ALA A 34 -31.51 0.83 -3.28
C ALA A 34 -30.80 0.31 -2.03
N VAL A 35 -30.29 -0.92 -2.11
CA VAL A 35 -29.23 -1.36 -1.22
C VAL A 35 -28.12 -0.38 -1.52
N GLN A 36 -28.12 0.70 -0.74
CA GLN A 36 -27.05 1.66 -0.61
C GLN A 36 -25.95 0.84 0.05
N GLY A 37 -25.36 -0.03 -0.76
CA GLY A 37 -24.12 -0.70 -0.44
C GLY A 37 -23.19 0.42 -0.05
N ASP A 38 -22.65 0.29 1.16
CA ASP A 38 -21.65 1.15 1.74
C ASP A 38 -20.47 1.24 0.76
N ARG A 39 -20.59 2.16 -0.20
CA ARG A 39 -19.59 2.41 -1.22
C ARG A 39 -18.55 3.26 -0.53
N VAL A 40 -17.47 2.60 -0.12
CA VAL A 40 -16.22 3.30 0.18
C VAL A 40 -15.75 3.89 -1.14
N GLU A 41 -16.18 5.12 -1.44
CA GLU A 41 -15.58 5.90 -2.51
C GLU A 41 -14.12 6.15 -2.11
N LEU A 42 -13.24 5.30 -2.64
CA LEU A 42 -11.80 5.57 -2.65
C LEU A 42 -11.62 6.88 -3.41
N SER A 43 -11.68 7.99 -2.69
CA SER A 43 -11.52 9.31 -3.26
C SER A 43 -10.19 9.32 -4.01
N GLY A 44 -10.15 9.83 -5.24
CA GLY A 44 -8.91 9.89 -6.03
C GLY A 44 -7.75 10.54 -5.29
N ALA A 45 -8.05 11.46 -4.35
CA ALA A 45 -7.09 12.04 -3.42
C ALA A 45 -6.42 11.02 -2.48
N ALA A 46 -7.15 10.00 -2.01
CA ALA A 46 -6.63 8.96 -1.13
C ALA A 46 -5.69 8.00 -1.90
N VAL A 47 -6.04 7.66 -3.15
CA VAL A 47 -5.18 6.88 -4.06
C VAL A 47 -3.91 7.66 -4.41
N ALA A 48 -4.02 8.94 -4.74
CA ALA A 48 -2.88 9.81 -5.00
C ALA A 48 -1.96 9.95 -3.78
N GLY A 49 -2.54 10.11 -2.58
CA GLY A 49 -1.80 10.15 -1.32
C GLY A 49 -1.04 8.86 -1.04
N SER A 50 -1.65 7.69 -1.29
CA SER A 50 -0.97 6.40 -1.20
C SER A 50 0.19 6.26 -2.19
N ARG A 51 0.01 6.69 -3.44
CA ARG A 51 1.10 6.65 -4.45
C ARG A 51 2.29 7.51 -4.04
N GLU A 52 2.03 8.72 -3.56
CA GLU A 52 3.08 9.63 -3.10
C GLU A 52 3.78 9.07 -1.85
N SER A 53 3.02 8.49 -0.91
CA SER A 53 3.60 7.81 0.26
C SER A 53 4.51 6.65 -0.15
N VAL A 54 4.08 5.81 -1.10
CA VAL A 54 4.90 4.70 -1.60
C VAL A 54 6.13 5.20 -2.35
N ARG A 55 6.01 6.25 -3.18
CA ARG A 55 7.16 6.87 -3.85
C ARG A 55 8.19 7.38 -2.84
N ASN A 56 7.74 8.06 -1.80
CA ASN A 56 8.63 8.55 -0.73
C ASN A 56 9.28 7.40 0.04
N GLY A 57 8.53 6.33 0.33
CA GLY A 57 9.07 5.11 0.93
C GLY A 57 10.18 4.48 0.07
N ILE A 58 9.94 4.30 -1.23
CA ILE A 58 10.95 3.76 -2.16
C ILE A 58 12.18 4.66 -2.22
N ALA A 59 12.01 5.99 -2.30
CA ALA A 59 13.13 6.93 -2.32
C ALA A 59 14.01 6.81 -1.06
N GLN A 60 13.39 6.68 0.12
CA GLN A 60 14.13 6.48 1.37
C GLN A 60 14.88 5.15 1.40
N VAL A 61 14.26 4.06 0.91
CA VAL A 61 14.95 2.76 0.86
C VAL A 61 16.12 2.79 -0.14
N GLN A 62 15.96 3.46 -1.27
CA GLN A 62 17.04 3.64 -2.25
C GLN A 62 18.21 4.44 -1.69
N GLU A 63 17.95 5.52 -0.94
CA GLU A 63 19.00 6.26 -0.24
C GLU A 63 19.69 5.38 0.82
N ALA A 64 18.93 4.58 1.57
CA ALA A 64 19.49 3.64 2.53
C ALA A 64 20.36 2.56 1.87
N LEU A 65 19.96 2.03 0.71
CA LEU A 65 20.76 1.08 -0.07
C LEU A 65 22.04 1.71 -0.61
N ALA A 66 21.98 2.96 -1.10
CA ALA A 66 23.17 3.67 -1.55
C ALA A 66 24.19 3.84 -0.40
N LEU A 67 23.72 4.24 0.79
CA LEU A 67 24.55 4.33 2.00
C LEU A 67 25.03 2.97 2.48
N GLY A 68 24.23 1.90 2.30
CA GLY A 68 24.67 0.52 2.53
C GLY A 68 25.85 0.13 1.65
N HIS A 69 25.87 0.51 0.38
CA HIS A 69 27.03 0.30 -0.50
C HIS A 69 28.24 1.13 -0.08
N GLU A 70 28.05 2.35 0.40
CA GLU A 70 29.14 3.14 0.96
C GLU A 70 29.70 2.52 2.24
N ALA A 71 28.85 1.96 3.09
CA ALA A 71 29.26 1.20 4.27
C ALA A 71 30.06 -0.05 3.87
N GLN A 72 29.66 -0.77 2.81
CA GLN A 72 30.46 -1.88 2.27
C GLN A 72 31.84 -1.41 1.80
N ALA A 73 31.92 -0.30 1.07
CA ALA A 73 33.19 0.26 0.62
C ALA A 73 34.09 0.65 1.79
N MET A 74 33.51 1.26 2.83
CA MET A 74 34.20 1.58 4.08
C MET A 74 34.72 0.31 4.78
N LEU A 75 33.90 -0.73 4.91
CA LEU A 75 34.31 -2.00 5.53
C LEU A 75 35.45 -2.69 4.76
N VAL A 76 35.42 -2.63 3.43
CA VAL A 76 36.52 -3.14 2.59
C VAL A 76 37.81 -2.33 2.80
N GLN A 77 37.70 -1.00 2.90
CA GLN A 77 38.85 -0.13 3.21
C GLN A 77 39.38 -0.39 4.62
N ALA A 78 38.50 -0.55 5.62
CA ALA A 78 38.88 -0.92 6.98
C ALA A 78 39.60 -2.28 7.03
N GLN A 79 39.17 -3.25 6.21
CA GLN A 79 39.88 -4.53 6.08
C GLN A 79 41.27 -4.37 5.45
N ALA A 80 41.41 -3.50 4.45
CA ALA A 80 42.70 -3.21 3.82
C ALA A 80 43.65 -2.45 4.77
N ALA A 81 43.11 -1.52 5.55
CA ALA A 81 43.82 -0.80 6.59
C ALA A 81 44.32 -1.75 7.69
N ALA A 82 43.48 -2.68 8.14
CA ALA A 82 43.85 -3.73 9.10
C ALA A 82 44.99 -4.63 8.58
N LYS A 83 44.97 -4.97 7.28
CA LYS A 83 46.03 -5.79 6.66
C LYS A 83 47.36 -5.05 6.50
N SER A 84 47.31 -3.72 6.32
CA SER A 84 48.48 -2.87 6.13
C SER A 84 49.00 -2.25 7.42
N GLY A 85 48.24 -2.31 8.52
CA GLY A 85 48.54 -1.60 9.77
C GLY A 85 48.38 -0.09 9.65
N SER A 86 47.65 0.40 8.63
CA SER A 86 47.55 1.83 8.32
C SER A 86 46.38 2.47 9.08
N GLN A 87 46.67 3.06 10.24
CA GLN A 87 45.65 3.80 11.01
C GLN A 87 45.09 4.99 10.23
N ALA A 88 45.93 5.69 9.47
CA ALA A 88 45.51 6.85 8.68
C ALA A 88 44.45 6.49 7.62
N ASP A 89 44.60 5.33 6.97
CA ASP A 89 43.63 4.85 5.99
C ASP A 89 42.30 4.42 6.66
N LEU A 90 42.39 3.80 7.84
CA LEU A 90 41.21 3.44 8.64
C LEU A 90 40.43 4.70 9.06
N ASP A 91 41.11 5.68 9.64
CA ASP A 91 40.49 6.93 10.10
C ASP A 91 39.87 7.71 8.94
N THR A 92 40.55 7.74 7.79
CA THR A 92 40.02 8.37 6.56
C THR A 92 38.76 7.67 6.07
N ALA A 93 38.72 6.34 6.08
CA ALA A 93 37.54 5.58 5.65
C ALA A 93 36.36 5.79 6.59
N LEU A 94 36.58 5.75 7.91
CA LEU A 94 35.54 5.94 8.93
C LEU A 94 34.98 7.37 8.91
N SER A 95 35.85 8.38 8.86
CA SER A 95 35.43 9.79 8.82
C SER A 95 34.66 10.13 7.54
N ALA A 96 35.16 9.71 6.37
CA ALA A 96 34.47 9.94 5.10
C ALA A 96 33.07 9.29 5.06
N PHE A 97 32.91 8.11 5.65
CA PHE A 97 31.61 7.47 5.77
C PHE A 97 30.71 8.20 6.77
N ALA A 98 31.22 8.57 7.94
CA ALA A 98 30.48 9.31 8.96
C ALA A 98 29.91 10.64 8.41
N GLU A 99 30.72 11.41 7.69
CA GLU A 99 30.31 12.68 7.08
C GLU A 99 29.15 12.49 6.09
N ARG A 100 29.21 11.45 5.26
CA ARG A 100 28.15 11.16 4.27
C ARG A 100 26.87 10.67 4.95
N LEU A 101 27.01 9.82 5.96
CA LEU A 101 25.88 9.35 6.76
C LEU A 101 25.19 10.51 7.47
N GLU A 102 25.95 11.41 8.10
CA GLU A 102 25.42 12.60 8.75
C GLU A 102 24.73 13.53 7.76
N ALA A 103 25.33 13.75 6.58
CA ALA A 103 24.71 14.55 5.52
C ALA A 103 23.38 13.94 5.05
N ALA A 104 23.27 12.61 4.97
CA ALA A 104 22.02 11.94 4.61
C ALA A 104 20.97 12.03 5.73
N MET A 105 21.36 11.82 6.99
CA MET A 105 20.46 12.01 8.14
C MET A 105 19.94 13.45 8.20
N ALA A 106 20.78 14.44 7.93
CA ALA A 106 20.38 15.85 7.84
C ALA A 106 19.38 16.13 6.71
N ARG A 107 19.41 15.35 5.62
CA ARG A 107 18.40 15.38 4.54
C ARG A 107 17.12 14.60 4.88
N GLY A 108 17.08 13.92 6.03
CA GLY A 108 15.92 13.17 6.50
C GLY A 108 15.94 11.68 6.17
N ALA A 109 17.11 11.08 5.93
CA ALA A 109 17.26 9.64 5.75
C ALA A 109 17.06 8.88 7.08
N LYS A 110 15.80 8.61 7.43
CA LYS A 110 15.42 7.97 8.70
C LYS A 110 15.77 6.49 8.76
N LEU A 111 15.67 5.79 7.63
CA LEU A 111 15.95 4.36 7.58
C LEU A 111 17.39 4.03 7.99
N VAL A 112 18.35 4.93 7.75
CA VAL A 112 19.77 4.65 8.06
C VAL A 112 20.16 4.90 9.52
N SER A 113 19.28 5.52 10.32
CA SER A 113 19.43 5.65 11.77
C SER A 113 18.69 4.56 12.54
N GLY A 114 18.17 3.54 11.85
CA GLY A 114 17.36 2.48 12.45
C GLY A 114 15.90 2.89 12.72
N GLU A 115 15.45 4.07 12.30
CA GLU A 115 14.06 4.45 12.45
C GLU A 115 13.15 3.71 11.47
N GLN A 116 11.93 3.42 11.92
CA GLN A 116 10.90 2.83 11.06
C GLN A 116 10.19 3.89 10.23
N VAL A 117 9.85 3.53 9.00
CA VAL A 117 9.07 4.38 8.09
C VAL A 117 7.73 3.70 7.82
N GLN A 118 6.65 4.47 8.03
CA GLN A 118 5.30 4.02 7.74
C GLN A 118 4.90 4.50 6.35
N VAL A 119 4.57 3.55 5.48
CA VAL A 119 4.16 3.80 4.11
C VAL A 119 2.69 3.44 3.94
N GLN A 120 1.87 4.43 3.58
CA GLN A 120 0.45 4.24 3.33
C GLN A 120 0.25 3.63 1.93
N ALA A 121 0.51 2.34 1.78
CA ALA A 121 0.48 1.65 0.50
C ALA A 121 -0.93 1.45 -0.07
N GLU A 122 -1.96 1.41 0.79
CA GLU A 122 -3.35 1.20 0.39
C GLU A 122 -4.24 2.26 1.04
N PRO A 123 -5.22 2.84 0.33
CA PRO A 123 -6.10 3.83 0.94
C PRO A 123 -7.07 3.14 1.91
N GLY A 124 -7.05 3.57 3.17
CA GLY A 124 -7.85 2.96 4.25
C GLY A 124 -7.27 1.66 4.83
N GLY A 125 -6.16 1.16 4.29
CA GLY A 125 -5.42 0.01 4.81
C GLY A 125 -4.47 0.37 5.96
N ALA A 126 -3.93 -0.66 6.62
CA ALA A 126 -2.85 -0.46 7.58
C ALA A 126 -1.56 -0.01 6.86
N PRO A 127 -0.76 0.90 7.44
CA PRO A 127 0.53 1.28 6.86
C PRO A 127 1.48 0.07 6.78
N VAL A 128 2.22 -0.01 5.67
CA VAL A 128 3.36 -0.91 5.53
C VAL A 128 4.52 -0.31 6.33
N VAL A 129 5.01 -1.06 7.31
CA VAL A 129 6.16 -0.66 8.13
C VAL A 129 7.42 -1.16 7.46
N ILE A 130 8.38 -0.25 7.24
CA ILE A 130 9.71 -0.56 6.77
C ILE A 130 10.66 -0.39 7.95
N ASP A 131 11.32 -1.47 8.33
CA ASP A 131 12.33 -1.44 9.38
C ASP A 131 13.59 -0.75 8.89
N GLY A 132 14.05 0.22 9.67
CA GLY A 132 15.32 0.89 9.44
C GLY A 132 16.51 -0.02 9.74
N VAL A 133 17.64 0.32 9.14
CA VAL A 133 18.93 -0.30 9.35
C VAL A 133 19.84 0.75 9.97
N ASP A 134 20.23 0.56 11.23
CA ASP A 134 21.16 1.48 11.89
C ASP A 134 22.58 1.30 11.32
N LEU A 135 23.02 2.27 10.52
CA LEU A 135 24.35 2.33 9.91
C LEU A 135 25.30 3.25 10.69
N THR A 136 24.89 3.79 11.84
CA THR A 136 25.70 4.74 12.60
C THR A 136 26.96 4.09 13.16
N LEU A 137 28.07 4.82 13.06
CA LEU A 137 29.32 4.43 13.70
C LEU A 137 29.23 4.74 15.19
N LYS A 138 29.37 3.72 16.02
CA LYS A 138 29.29 3.82 17.48
C LYS A 138 30.68 3.71 18.10
N ALA A 139 30.88 4.38 19.23
CA ALA A 139 32.12 4.23 20.01
C ALA A 139 32.23 2.80 20.58
N ASP A 140 31.11 2.28 21.11
CA ASP A 140 31.00 0.92 21.65
C ASP A 140 29.89 0.17 20.91
N PRO A 141 30.17 -0.46 19.76
CA PRO A 141 29.18 -1.21 19.01
C PRO A 141 28.79 -2.51 19.73
N ALA A 142 27.49 -2.78 19.78
CA ALA A 142 26.92 -3.99 20.35
C ALA A 142 26.93 -5.16 19.36
N GLU A 143 26.69 -6.39 19.84
CA GLU A 143 26.66 -7.56 18.98
C GLU A 143 25.43 -7.61 18.07
N GLU A 144 24.39 -6.82 18.33
CA GLU A 144 23.25 -6.61 17.45
C GLU A 144 23.50 -5.59 16.34
N ASP A 145 24.51 -4.73 16.46
CA ASP A 145 24.73 -3.62 15.53
C ASP A 145 25.18 -4.10 14.15
N VAL A 146 24.68 -3.46 13.10
CA VAL A 146 25.02 -3.79 11.71
C VAL A 146 26.47 -3.45 11.42
N ILE A 147 26.91 -2.28 11.89
CA ILE A 147 28.31 -1.87 11.84
C ILE A 147 28.95 -2.14 13.20
N GLY A 148 29.73 -3.22 13.28
CA GLY A 148 30.49 -3.60 14.48
C GLY A 148 31.82 -2.86 14.62
N VAL A 149 32.22 -2.03 13.65
CA VAL A 149 33.48 -1.29 13.69
C VAL A 149 33.30 -0.04 14.54
N SER A 150 34.09 0.05 15.62
CA SER A 150 34.10 1.21 16.51
C SER A 150 34.68 2.45 15.84
N THR A 151 34.21 3.64 16.21
CA THR A 151 34.87 4.90 15.86
C THR A 151 36.28 5.02 16.44
N ASN A 152 36.60 4.25 17.48
CA ASN A 152 37.93 4.19 18.12
C ASN A 152 38.75 2.98 17.66
N ALA A 153 38.32 2.28 16.60
CA ALA A 153 38.99 1.09 16.10
C ALA A 153 40.47 1.36 15.78
N GLN A 154 41.32 0.40 16.14
CA GLN A 154 42.76 0.45 15.87
C GLN A 154 43.09 -0.52 14.74
N ALA A 155 43.87 -0.07 13.76
CA ALA A 155 44.29 -0.90 12.63
C ALA A 155 45.11 -2.13 13.07
N ASP A 156 45.82 -2.02 14.19
CA ASP A 156 46.62 -3.09 14.78
C ASP A 156 45.81 -4.06 15.66
N ASP A 157 44.50 -3.83 15.82
CA ASP A 157 43.64 -4.72 16.61
C ASP A 157 43.45 -6.07 15.90
N PRO A 158 43.88 -7.20 16.50
CA PRO A 158 43.70 -8.53 15.90
C PRO A 158 42.23 -8.93 15.74
N ALA A 159 41.29 -8.31 16.45
CA ALA A 159 39.86 -8.58 16.32
C ALA A 159 39.22 -7.85 15.13
N LEU A 160 39.83 -6.76 14.65
CA LEU A 160 39.27 -5.89 13.60
C LEU A 160 38.87 -6.66 12.32
N PRO A 161 39.69 -7.58 11.77
CA PRO A 161 39.30 -8.32 10.56
C PRO A 161 38.05 -9.19 10.76
N GLN A 162 37.88 -9.79 11.94
CA GLN A 162 36.71 -10.60 12.26
C GLN A 162 35.46 -9.73 12.46
N THR A 163 35.62 -8.58 13.12
CA THR A 163 34.56 -7.58 13.31
C THR A 163 34.07 -7.02 11.99
N VAL A 164 34.98 -6.68 11.07
CA VAL A 164 34.63 -6.22 9.72
C VAL A 164 33.88 -7.30 8.96
N GLN A 165 34.34 -8.56 8.99
CA GLN A 165 33.67 -9.68 8.31
C GLN A 165 32.24 -9.87 8.82
N ARG A 166 32.03 -9.88 10.14
CA ARG A 166 30.70 -9.97 10.75
C ARG A 166 29.81 -8.78 10.36
N SER A 167 30.38 -7.57 10.31
CA SER A 167 29.66 -6.37 9.87
C SER A 167 29.22 -6.49 8.41
N MET A 168 30.06 -7.05 7.54
CA MET A 168 29.68 -7.29 6.13
C MET A 168 28.51 -8.29 6.00
N GLU A 169 28.52 -9.37 6.78
CA GLU A 169 27.43 -10.37 6.78
C GLU A 169 26.10 -9.76 7.25
N LYS A 170 26.11 -9.02 8.36
CA LYS A 170 24.91 -8.32 8.85
C LYS A 170 24.42 -7.25 7.90
N LEU A 171 25.35 -6.49 7.30
CA LEU A 171 25.01 -5.46 6.32
C LEU A 171 24.36 -6.08 5.07
N GLN A 172 24.87 -7.22 4.59
CA GLN A 172 24.25 -7.98 3.49
C GLN A 172 22.84 -8.46 3.83
N GLU A 173 22.63 -8.99 5.04
CA GLU A 173 21.31 -9.38 5.51
C GLU A 173 20.36 -8.19 5.58
N ALA A 174 20.81 -7.06 6.15
CA ALA A 174 20.03 -5.84 6.25
C ALA A 174 19.64 -5.27 4.87
N MET A 175 20.58 -5.22 3.92
CA MET A 175 20.27 -4.78 2.55
C MET A 175 19.31 -5.73 1.84
N THR A 176 19.39 -7.05 2.10
CA THR A 176 18.44 -8.02 1.55
C THR A 176 17.03 -7.74 2.04
N ARG A 177 16.86 -7.47 3.35
CA ARG A 177 15.57 -7.08 3.92
C ARG A 177 15.04 -5.78 3.32
N LEU A 178 15.89 -4.77 3.14
CA LEU A 178 15.51 -3.52 2.46
C LEU A 178 15.04 -3.76 1.02
N LEU A 179 15.73 -4.62 0.26
CA LEU A 179 15.34 -4.99 -1.10
C LEU A 179 13.99 -5.73 -1.14
N GLU A 180 13.73 -6.60 -0.17
CA GLU A 180 12.41 -7.25 -0.02
C GLU A 180 11.32 -6.22 0.26
N SER A 181 11.58 -5.21 1.11
CA SER A 181 10.66 -4.09 1.33
C SER A 181 10.39 -3.30 0.04
N VAL A 182 11.41 -3.01 -0.77
CA VAL A 182 11.21 -2.33 -2.08
C VAL A 182 10.31 -3.16 -2.99
N ARG A 183 10.58 -4.46 -3.12
CA ARG A 183 9.76 -5.35 -3.96
C ARG A 183 8.30 -5.39 -3.50
N ALA A 184 8.07 -5.38 -2.18
CA ALA A 184 6.72 -5.30 -1.62
C ALA A 184 6.04 -3.97 -1.98
N LEU A 185 6.75 -2.84 -1.84
CA LEU A 185 6.23 -1.53 -2.24
C LEU A 185 5.94 -1.43 -3.74
N GLU A 186 6.80 -1.98 -4.59
CA GLU A 186 6.58 -2.02 -6.04
C GLU A 186 5.33 -2.81 -6.42
N ALA A 187 5.05 -3.93 -5.73
CA ALA A 187 3.81 -4.68 -5.92
C ALA A 187 2.58 -3.82 -5.57
N HIS A 188 2.64 -3.03 -4.49
CA HIS A 188 1.57 -2.08 -4.15
C HIS A 188 1.45 -0.95 -5.18
N GLN A 189 2.54 -0.44 -5.75
CA GLN A 189 2.46 0.53 -6.84
C GLN A 189 1.77 -0.05 -8.09
N GLY A 190 2.07 -1.29 -8.45
CA GLY A 190 1.40 -2.00 -9.54
C GLY A 190 -0.10 -2.16 -9.30
N PHE A 191 -0.47 -2.51 -8.07
CA PHE A 191 -1.88 -2.61 -7.66
C PHE A 191 -2.60 -1.25 -7.75
N LEU A 192 -2.02 -0.19 -7.18
CA LEU A 192 -2.60 1.17 -7.25
C LEU A 192 -2.80 1.63 -8.69
N GLY A 193 -1.84 1.33 -9.58
CA GLY A 193 -1.97 1.63 -11.01
C GLY A 193 -3.12 0.87 -11.69
N ALA A 194 -3.32 -0.40 -11.35
CA ALA A 194 -4.44 -1.21 -11.86
C ALA A 194 -5.81 -0.71 -11.36
N VAL A 195 -5.89 -0.30 -10.08
CA VAL A 195 -7.11 0.28 -9.49
C VAL A 195 -7.48 1.59 -10.15
N GLU A 196 -6.52 2.47 -10.41
CA GLU A 196 -6.75 3.74 -11.11
C GLU A 196 -7.21 3.51 -12.56
N GLY A 197 -6.60 2.55 -13.27
CA GLY A 197 -7.05 2.14 -14.60
C GLY A 197 -8.51 1.66 -14.61
N ALA A 198 -8.90 0.85 -13.62
CA ALA A 198 -10.28 0.38 -13.48
C ALA A 198 -11.26 1.49 -13.06
N ALA A 199 -10.84 2.42 -12.20
CA ALA A 199 -11.64 3.57 -11.78
C ALA A 199 -11.91 4.54 -12.92
N ASN A 200 -10.90 4.80 -13.77
CA ASN A 200 -11.04 5.66 -14.95
C ASN A 200 -12.01 5.07 -15.98
N VAL A 201 -11.96 3.75 -16.24
CA VAL A 201 -12.92 3.08 -17.13
C VAL A 201 -14.34 3.14 -16.56
N ARG A 202 -14.52 2.99 -15.25
CA ARG A 202 -15.84 3.10 -14.60
C ARG A 202 -16.40 4.51 -14.66
N GLY A 203 -15.58 5.54 -14.45
CA GLY A 203 -16.00 6.93 -14.59
C GLY A 203 -16.50 7.28 -15.99
N ASP A 204 -15.88 6.70 -17.02
CA ASP A 204 -16.32 6.85 -18.41
C ASP A 204 -17.66 6.14 -18.67
N LEU A 205 -17.82 4.90 -18.16
CA LEU A 205 -19.07 4.16 -18.24
C LEU A 205 -20.22 4.84 -17.49
N ASP A 206 -19.96 5.40 -16.31
CA ASP A 206 -20.95 6.14 -15.54
C ASP A 206 -21.35 7.43 -16.28
N ALA A 207 -20.38 8.16 -16.87
CA ALA A 207 -20.66 9.33 -17.69
C ALA A 207 -21.47 8.99 -18.96
N ASP A 208 -21.13 7.89 -19.63
CA ASP A 208 -21.87 7.43 -20.80
C ASP A 208 -23.26 6.89 -20.45
N SER A 209 -23.42 6.23 -19.30
CA SER A 209 -24.74 5.83 -18.79
C SER A 209 -25.62 7.05 -18.48
N ALA A 210 -25.05 8.10 -17.88
CA ALA A 210 -25.75 9.34 -17.60
C ALA A 210 -26.15 10.07 -18.90
N ARG A 211 -25.28 10.04 -19.92
CA ARG A 211 -25.60 10.56 -21.26
C ARG A 211 -26.71 9.77 -21.93
N LEU A 212 -26.69 8.45 -21.85
CA LEU A 212 -27.73 7.59 -22.42
C LEU A 212 -29.08 7.83 -21.73
N LEU A 213 -29.11 7.94 -20.40
CA LEU A 213 -30.32 8.30 -19.66
C LEU A 213 -30.83 9.70 -20.05
N ALA A 214 -29.93 10.68 -20.16
CA ALA A 214 -30.30 12.03 -20.60
C ALA A 214 -30.87 12.03 -22.03
N LEU A 215 -30.30 11.23 -22.94
CA LEU A 215 -30.81 11.06 -24.30
C LEU A 215 -32.15 10.31 -24.32
N GLN A 216 -32.34 9.29 -23.49
CA GLN A 216 -33.63 8.59 -23.35
C GLN A 216 -34.72 9.51 -22.80
N VAL A 217 -34.41 10.32 -21.78
CA VAL A 217 -35.34 11.32 -21.24
C VAL A 217 -35.67 12.35 -22.32
N ARG A 218 -34.67 12.85 -23.05
CA ARG A 218 -34.87 13.80 -24.14
C ARG A 218 -35.74 13.21 -25.27
N GLN A 219 -35.43 12.00 -25.73
CA GLN A 219 -36.21 11.31 -26.76
C GLN A 219 -37.62 10.98 -26.26
N GLY A 220 -37.78 10.63 -24.98
CA GLY A 220 -39.08 10.44 -24.35
C GLY A 220 -39.90 11.73 -24.33
N LEU A 221 -39.29 12.86 -24.00
CA LEU A 221 -39.94 14.18 -24.03
C LEU A 221 -40.27 14.64 -25.46
N GLU A 222 -39.40 14.35 -26.43
CA GLU A 222 -39.64 14.65 -27.85
C GLU A 222 -40.73 13.74 -28.46
N ALA A 223 -40.76 12.45 -28.10
CA ALA A 223 -41.72 11.46 -28.60
C ALA A 223 -43.11 11.53 -27.94
N VAL A 224 -43.18 11.93 -26.66
CA VAL A 224 -44.44 12.23 -25.97
C VAL A 224 -45.04 13.55 -26.48
N GLY A 225 -44.27 14.32 -27.25
CA GLY A 225 -44.66 15.60 -27.77
C GLY A 225 -44.70 16.65 -26.67
N SER A 226 -44.37 17.87 -27.05
CA SER A 226 -44.48 19.05 -26.20
C SER A 226 -45.91 19.56 -25.90
N PRO A 227 -47.08 18.89 -26.16
CA PRO A 227 -48.36 19.42 -25.69
C PRO A 227 -48.81 18.90 -24.32
N ALA A 228 -48.15 17.90 -23.71
CA ALA A 228 -48.64 17.32 -22.43
C ALA A 228 -48.22 18.07 -21.16
N ILE A 229 -47.12 18.84 -21.18
CA ILE A 229 -46.63 19.60 -20.00
C ILE A 229 -47.20 21.02 -19.94
N ALA A 230 -47.77 21.53 -21.03
CA ALA A 230 -48.43 22.84 -21.03
C ALA A 230 -49.70 22.91 -20.15
N ASN A 231 -50.19 21.75 -19.65
CA ASN A 231 -51.40 21.63 -18.82
C ASN A 231 -51.16 20.96 -17.46
N VAL A 232 -49.91 20.79 -17.00
CA VAL A 232 -49.68 20.27 -15.64
C VAL A 232 -49.77 21.44 -14.66
N GLU A 233 -50.81 21.44 -13.82
CA GLU A 233 -51.10 22.51 -12.88
C GLU A 233 -49.92 22.82 -11.93
N PRO A 234 -49.59 24.11 -11.69
CA PRO A 234 -48.43 24.54 -10.91
C PRO A 234 -48.47 24.16 -9.41
N GLN A 235 -49.55 23.53 -8.93
CA GLN A 235 -49.69 23.16 -7.52
C GLN A 235 -48.75 22.03 -7.08
N ALA A 236 -48.37 21.11 -7.98
CA ALA A 236 -47.45 20.01 -7.65
C ALA A 236 -46.00 20.48 -7.43
N VAL A 237 -45.58 21.55 -8.14
CA VAL A 237 -44.25 22.15 -7.94
C VAL A 237 -44.22 22.95 -6.64
N LEU A 238 -45.31 23.66 -6.30
CA LEU A 238 -45.40 24.42 -5.04
C LEU A 238 -45.42 23.54 -3.79
N SER A 239 -45.92 22.30 -3.87
CA SER A 239 -45.83 21.35 -2.75
C SER A 239 -44.42 20.79 -2.52
N LEU A 240 -43.56 20.76 -3.55
CA LEU A 240 -42.19 20.24 -3.44
C LEU A 240 -41.23 21.23 -2.75
N PHE A 241 -41.52 22.53 -2.82
CA PHE A 241 -40.74 23.60 -2.17
C PHE A 241 -41.31 24.03 -0.80
N ARG A 242 -42.31 23.32 -0.29
CA ARG A 242 -42.90 23.52 1.05
C ARG A 242 -42.52 22.35 1.97
N ALA A 243 -41.23 22.14 2.16
CA ALA A 243 -40.66 21.31 3.23
C ALA A 243 -39.36 21.96 3.71
#